data_AF-A0A9E3R4D5-F1
#
_entry.id   AF-A0A9E3R4D5-F1
#
_cell.length_a   1.000
_cell.length_b   1.000
_cell.length_c   1.000
_cell.angle_alpha   90.00
_cell.angle_beta   90.00
_cell.angle_gamma   90.00
#
_symmetry.space_group_name_H-M   'P 1'
#
loop_
_entity.id
_entity.type
_entity.pdbx_description
1 polymer ?
#
loop_
_entity_poly.entity_id
_entity_poly.type
_entity_poly.pdbx_seq_one_letter_code
_entity_poly.pdbx_strand_id
1 'polypeptide(L)'
;TGEVFTAMTIARASVQRKDAALADSARRVATRAEGDPMIDKPRELVYFASVVSVILGDADEWQRRLTEYLSVNPELKVEALRREPGWWFRPVAQTPEWRRLVGGESP
;
A
#
# COMPACT_ATOMS: atom_id res chain seq x y z
N THR A 1 -6.78 6.52 -11.46
CA THR A 1 -5.33 6.18 -11.49
C THR A 1 -4.41 7.36 -11.17
N GLY A 2 -4.57 8.55 -11.77
CA GLY A 2 -3.65 9.69 -11.54
C GLY A 2 -3.53 10.18 -10.09
N GLU A 3 -4.62 10.19 -9.34
CA GLU A 3 -4.64 10.68 -7.94
C GLU A 3 -3.74 9.87 -7.01
N VAL A 4 -3.58 8.55 -7.23
CA VAL A 4 -2.72 7.73 -6.36
C VAL A 4 -1.25 8.04 -6.58
N PHE A 5 -0.83 8.29 -7.82
CA PHE A 5 0.54 8.74 -8.09
C PHE A 5 0.82 10.12 -7.49
N THR A 6 -0.17 11.02 -7.50
CA THR A 6 -0.09 12.29 -6.78
C THR A 6 0.10 12.06 -5.27
N ALA A 7 -0.68 11.16 -4.66
CA ALA A 7 -0.52 10.81 -3.24
C ALA A 7 0.88 10.27 -2.93
N MET A 8 1.45 9.42 -3.79
CA MET A 8 2.82 8.92 -3.64
C MET A 8 3.86 10.05 -3.72
N THR A 9 3.69 11.00 -4.64
CA THR A 9 4.58 12.17 -4.75
C THR A 9 4.52 13.02 -3.48
N ILE A 10 3.32 13.30 -2.97
CA ILE A 10 3.12 14.06 -1.74
C ILE A 10 3.74 13.32 -0.54
N ALA A 11 3.54 12.01 -0.43
CA ALA A 11 4.11 11.19 0.64
C ALA A 11 5.64 11.18 0.63
N ARG A 12 6.26 11.11 -0.55
CA ARG A 12 7.72 11.20 -0.64
C ARG A 12 8.23 12.58 -0.22
N ALA A 13 7.54 13.63 -0.64
CA ALA A 13 7.89 15.00 -0.25
C ALA A 13 7.75 15.20 1.27
N SER A 14 6.72 14.61 1.89
CA SER A 14 6.51 14.69 3.34
C SER A 14 7.66 14.04 4.10
N VAL A 15 8.09 12.83 3.70
CA VAL A 15 9.23 12.13 4.33
C VAL A 15 10.53 12.92 4.16
N GLN A 16 10.80 13.43 2.96
CA GLN A 16 12.02 14.19 2.67
C GLN A 16 12.11 15.48 3.50
N ARG A 17 10.97 16.15 3.70
CA ARG A 17 10.89 17.43 4.43
C ARG A 17 10.55 17.28 5.91
N LYS A 18 10.23 16.06 6.37
CA LYS A 18 9.68 15.77 7.69
C LYS A 18 8.44 16.62 7.99
N ASP A 19 7.53 16.71 7.01
CA ASP A 19 6.36 17.58 7.04
C ASP A 19 5.08 16.79 7.30
N ALA A 20 4.50 16.95 8.50
CA ALA A 20 3.29 16.25 8.91
C ALA A 20 2.04 16.68 8.13
N ALA A 21 1.94 17.95 7.71
CA ALA A 21 0.78 18.44 6.96
C ALA A 21 0.75 17.85 5.55
N LEU A 22 1.92 17.68 4.92
CA LEU A 22 2.03 16.96 3.66
C LEU A 22 1.71 15.47 3.83
N ALA A 23 2.14 14.84 4.93
CA ALA A 23 1.79 13.44 5.21
C ALA A 23 0.27 13.27 5.33
N ASP A 24 -0.43 14.16 6.04
CA ASP A 24 -1.88 14.12 6.15
C ASP A 24 -2.59 14.38 4.82
N SER A 25 -2.03 15.24 3.97
CA SER A 25 -2.54 15.43 2.62
C SER A 25 -2.39 14.16 1.78
N ALA A 26 -1.24 13.48 1.83
CA ALA A 26 -1.05 12.22 1.12
C ALA A 26 -2.05 11.15 1.57
N ARG A 27 -2.30 11.02 2.89
CA ARG A 27 -3.31 10.10 3.44
C ARG A 27 -4.69 10.38 2.88
N ARG A 28 -5.13 11.65 2.93
CA ARG A 28 -6.46 12.05 2.43
C ARG A 28 -6.62 11.75 0.94
N VAL A 29 -5.61 12.04 0.13
CA VAL A 29 -5.65 11.74 -1.32
C VAL A 29 -5.66 10.22 -1.55
N ALA A 30 -4.85 9.45 -0.82
CA ALA A 30 -4.84 7.99 -0.95
C ALA A 30 -6.18 7.36 -0.58
N THR A 31 -6.78 7.75 0.55
CA THR A 31 -8.11 7.26 0.97
C THR A 31 -9.18 7.59 -0.05
N ARG A 32 -9.18 8.80 -0.59
CA ARG A 32 -10.13 9.19 -1.65
C ARG A 32 -9.93 8.36 -2.91
N ALA A 33 -8.67 8.09 -3.27
CA ALA A 33 -8.31 7.45 -4.52
C ALA A 33 -8.56 5.92 -4.52
N GLU A 34 -8.80 5.28 -3.36
CA GLU A 34 -9.16 3.85 -3.26
C GLU A 34 -10.43 3.50 -4.05
N GLY A 35 -11.36 4.46 -4.19
CA GLY A 35 -12.55 4.30 -5.02
C GLY A 35 -13.52 3.22 -4.56
N ASP A 36 -14.47 2.90 -5.45
CA ASP A 36 -15.57 1.97 -5.19
C ASP A 36 -15.21 0.54 -5.67
N PRO A 37 -15.37 -0.51 -4.84
CA PRO A 37 -15.15 -1.91 -5.25
C PRO A 37 -15.98 -2.35 -6.46
N MET A 38 -17.13 -1.73 -6.70
CA MET A 38 -17.99 -2.05 -7.83
C MET A 38 -17.42 -1.54 -9.16
N ILE A 39 -16.56 -0.51 -9.10
CA ILE A 39 -15.89 0.10 -10.25
C ILE A 39 -14.48 -0.50 -10.43
N ASP A 40 -13.68 -0.54 -9.36
CA ASP A 40 -12.36 -1.17 -9.33
C ASP A 40 -12.43 -2.54 -8.64
N LYS A 41 -13.01 -3.52 -9.34
CA LYS A 41 -13.18 -4.88 -8.83
C LYS A 41 -11.86 -5.57 -8.43
N PRO A 42 -10.76 -5.41 -9.19
CA PRO A 42 -9.47 -6.00 -8.82
C PRO A 42 -8.78 -5.26 -7.66
N ARG A 43 -9.31 -4.12 -7.20
CA ARG A 43 -8.76 -3.32 -6.10
C ARG A 43 -7.33 -2.81 -6.36
N GLU A 44 -6.98 -2.54 -7.62
CA GLU A 44 -5.65 -2.01 -7.97
C GLU A 44 -5.38 -0.65 -7.30
N LEU A 45 -6.41 0.19 -7.16
CA LEU A 45 -6.27 1.48 -6.49
C LEU A 45 -5.96 1.32 -5.01
N VAL A 46 -6.53 0.30 -4.35
CA VAL A 46 -6.22 -0.06 -2.96
C VAL A 46 -4.78 -0.56 -2.83
N TYR A 47 -4.30 -1.35 -3.80
CA TYR A 47 -2.89 -1.75 -3.86
C TYR A 47 -1.96 -0.53 -3.90
N PHE A 48 -2.21 0.42 -4.78
CA PHE A 48 -1.38 1.63 -4.85
C PHE A 48 -1.52 2.53 -3.60
N ALA A 49 -2.70 2.61 -2.98
CA ALA A 49 -2.88 3.31 -1.72
C ALA A 49 -2.08 2.65 -0.57
N SER A 50 -1.89 1.31 -0.61
CA SER A 50 -1.03 0.61 0.35
C SER A 50 0.43 1.05 0.23
N VAL A 51 0.92 1.33 -0.99
CA VAL A 51 2.28 1.86 -1.21
C VAL A 51 2.46 3.24 -0.58
N VAL A 52 1.45 4.11 -0.66
CA VAL A 52 1.48 5.42 0.03
C VAL A 52 1.67 5.23 1.53
N SER A 53 0.96 4.26 2.10
CA SER A 53 1.02 3.92 3.54
C SER A 53 2.41 3.38 3.93
N VAL A 54 3.04 2.57 3.06
CA VAL A 54 4.43 2.11 3.25
C VAL A 54 5.40 3.29 3.24
N ILE A 55 5.26 4.25 2.32
CA ILE A 55 6.12 5.43 2.26
C ILE A 55 6.01 6.25 3.54
N LEU A 56 4.79 6.41 4.07
CA LEU A 56 4.53 7.16 5.30
C LEU A 56 4.89 6.41 6.58
N GLY A 57 5.14 5.10 6.51
CA GLY A 57 5.39 4.25 7.67
C GLY A 57 4.12 3.87 8.45
N ASP A 58 2.94 4.03 7.85
CA ASP A 58 1.66 3.75 8.49
C ASP A 58 1.37 2.24 8.49
N ALA A 59 1.86 1.54 9.51
CA ALA A 59 1.93 0.09 9.56
C ALA A 59 0.58 -0.63 9.40
N ASP A 60 -0.42 -0.17 10.14
CA ASP A 60 -1.75 -0.78 10.15
C ASP A 60 -2.46 -0.58 8.80
N GLU A 61 -2.26 0.59 8.20
CA GLU A 61 -2.93 0.98 6.97
C GLU A 61 -2.39 0.25 5.74
N TRP A 62 -1.06 0.08 5.62
CA TRP A 62 -0.54 -0.71 4.50
C TRP A 62 -0.96 -2.18 4.62
N GLN A 63 -0.99 -2.74 5.83
CA GLN A 63 -1.43 -4.12 6.06
C GLN A 63 -2.90 -4.31 5.72
N ARG A 64 -3.77 -3.41 6.18
CA ARG A 64 -5.22 -3.45 5.89
C ARG A 64 -5.47 -3.44 4.38
N ARG A 65 -4.92 -2.45 3.68
CA ARG A 65 -5.09 -2.26 2.22
C ARG A 65 -4.50 -3.42 1.42
N LEU A 66 -3.30 -3.87 1.79
CA LEU A 66 -2.67 -4.97 1.07
C LEU A 66 -3.39 -6.30 1.30
N THR A 67 -3.90 -6.54 2.51
CA THR A 67 -4.75 -7.72 2.81
C THR A 67 -6.02 -7.72 1.96
N GLU A 68 -6.67 -6.56 1.84
CA GLU A 68 -7.86 -6.42 1.01
C GLU A 68 -7.57 -6.74 -0.46
N TYR A 69 -6.52 -6.15 -1.03
CA TYR A 69 -6.09 -6.45 -2.40
C TYR A 69 -5.80 -7.94 -2.62
N LEU A 70 -5.11 -8.57 -1.67
CA LEU A 70 -4.75 -9.99 -1.74
C LEU A 70 -5.93 -10.94 -1.51
N SER A 71 -7.01 -10.47 -0.88
CA SER A 71 -8.23 -11.26 -0.72
C SER A 71 -8.98 -11.46 -2.05
N VAL A 72 -8.84 -10.50 -2.98
CA VAL A 72 -9.48 -10.54 -4.31
C VAL A 72 -8.52 -10.98 -5.43
N ASN A 73 -7.20 -10.90 -5.20
CA ASN A 73 -6.15 -11.40 -6.10
C ASN A 73 -5.22 -12.41 -5.39
N PRO A 74 -5.73 -13.57 -4.94
CA PRO A 74 -4.97 -14.52 -4.13
C PRO A 74 -3.75 -15.13 -4.87
N GLU A 75 -3.80 -15.26 -6.19
CA GLU A 75 -2.71 -15.76 -7.03
C GLU A 75 -1.48 -14.84 -7.02
N LEU A 76 -1.69 -13.52 -6.88
CA LEU A 76 -0.61 -12.53 -6.82
C LEU A 76 0.10 -12.52 -5.45
N LYS A 77 -0.53 -13.11 -4.43
CA LYS A 77 -0.01 -13.19 -3.05
C LYS A 77 1.32 -13.92 -2.97
N VAL A 78 1.45 -15.01 -3.73
CA VAL A 78 2.60 -15.92 -3.62
C VAL A 78 3.62 -15.69 -4.73
N GLU A 79 3.16 -15.42 -5.96
CA GLU A 79 4.07 -15.43 -7.10
C GLU A 79 4.82 -14.11 -7.30
N ALA A 80 4.15 -12.96 -7.06
CA ALA A 80 4.76 -11.64 -7.26
C ALA A 80 5.43 -11.13 -5.98
N LEU A 81 4.67 -10.93 -4.90
CA LEU A 81 5.16 -10.18 -3.73
C LEU A 81 6.13 -10.97 -2.83
N ARG A 82 6.02 -12.29 -2.79
CA ARG A 82 6.92 -13.15 -1.99
C ARG A 82 8.30 -13.27 -2.61
N ARG A 83 8.36 -13.41 -3.95
CA ARG A 83 9.61 -13.57 -4.70
C ARG A 83 10.28 -12.21 -4.94
N GLU A 84 9.49 -11.22 -5.35
CA GLU A 84 9.97 -9.88 -5.64
C GLU A 84 8.95 -8.85 -5.15
N PRO A 85 9.09 -8.33 -3.92
CA PRO A 85 8.20 -7.31 -3.34
C PRO A 85 8.09 -6.03 -4.19
N GLY A 86 8.94 -5.86 -5.19
CA GLY A 86 9.12 -4.60 -5.89
C GLY A 86 9.83 -3.57 -5.02
N TRP A 87 10.33 -2.52 -5.67
CA TRP A 87 11.11 -1.50 -4.98
C TRP A 87 10.29 -0.69 -3.97
N TRP A 88 8.97 -0.58 -4.17
CA TRP A 88 8.04 0.15 -3.32
C TRP A 88 7.88 -0.45 -1.91
N PHE A 89 7.87 -1.79 -1.80
CA PHE A 89 7.69 -2.50 -0.53
C PHE A 89 9.00 -2.88 0.16
N ARG A 90 10.15 -2.56 -0.43
CA ARG A 90 11.48 -2.80 0.18
C ARG A 90 11.59 -2.37 1.66
N PRO A 91 11.03 -1.22 2.09
CA PRO A 91 11.12 -0.79 3.49
C PRO A 91 10.45 -1.77 4.47
N VAL A 92 9.41 -2.49 4.04
CA VAL A 92 8.61 -3.40 4.89
C VAL A 92 8.86 -4.87 4.60
N ALA A 93 9.53 -5.22 3.50
CA ALA A 93 9.71 -6.59 3.03
C ALA A 93 10.40 -7.55 4.03
N GLN A 94 11.20 -7.02 4.95
CA GLN A 94 11.89 -7.82 5.98
C GLN A 94 11.12 -7.91 7.30
N THR A 95 10.00 -7.20 7.43
CA THR A 95 9.22 -7.16 8.66
C THR A 95 8.53 -8.50 8.93
N PRO A 96 8.34 -8.89 10.21
CA PRO A 96 7.51 -10.05 10.56
C PRO A 96 6.09 -9.95 9.99
N GLU A 97 5.52 -8.75 9.94
CA GLU A 97 4.20 -8.44 9.41
C GLU A 97 4.10 -8.81 7.93
N TRP A 98 5.08 -8.39 7.13
CA TRP A 98 5.17 -8.75 5.71
C TRP A 98 5.23 -10.26 5.53
N ARG A 99 6.11 -10.93 6.28
CA ARG A 99 6.28 -12.39 6.21
C ARG A 99 4.98 -13.13 6.56
N ARG A 100 4.23 -12.70 7.57
CA ARG A 100 2.91 -13.27 7.88
C ARG A 100 1.95 -13.07 6.71
N LEU A 101 1.85 -11.85 6.20
CA LEU A 101 0.91 -11.48 5.15
C LEU A 101 1.16 -12.20 3.82
N VAL A 102 2.40 -12.22 3.32
CA VAL A 102 2.74 -12.83 2.01
C VAL A 102 3.22 -14.28 2.13
N GLY A 103 3.62 -14.70 3.33
CA GLY A 103 4.10 -16.05 3.62
C GLY A 103 2.99 -17.10 3.68
N GLY A 104 1.73 -16.66 3.80
CA GLY A 104 0.59 -17.56 3.93
C GLY A 104 0.41 -18.13 5.33
N GLU A 105 1.12 -17.59 6.33
CA GLU A 105 0.81 -17.83 7.74
C GLU A 105 -0.38 -16.94 8.11
N SER A 106 -1.60 -17.45 7.89
CA SER A 106 -2.76 -16.92 8.60
C SER A 106 -2.54 -17.11 10.12
N PRO A 107 -3.08 -16.21 10.96
CA PRO A 107 -3.11 -16.42 12.41
C PRO A 107 -3.79 -17.75 12.78
#